data_AF-A0A3M1XP17-F1
#
_entry.id   AF-A0A3M1XP17-F1
#
_cell.length_a   1.000
_cell.length_b   1.000
_cell.length_c   1.000
_cell.angle_alpha   90.00
_cell.angle_beta   90.00
_cell.angle_gamma   90.00
#
_symmetry.space_group_name_H-M   'P 1'
#
loop_
_entity.id
_entity.type
_entity.pdbx_description
1 polymer ?
#
loop_
_entity_poly.entity_id
_entity_poly.type
_entity_poly.pdbx_seq_one_letter_code
_entity_poly.pdbx_strand_id
1 'polypeptide(L)'
;MKTFKEKADLIWRVADLLRGDYKQSDYGKVILPMTVLRRLDCVLRPTKQRVLDYLPKVESLKESAKDIALNKIAGFNFHNRSQFDFDKLIADPNNIAVNLRNFINGFSTSAREIIEYFNFDDQIDRLDDPKTDLLFRVVKDFQEIDLSDMGSMEMGYTFEELIRKFAEQSNETAGEHFTPREVIRLMVNVLFIEDKDILTQEGIVKTLYDPACGTGGMLSIGEQYVKELNP
;
A
#
# COMPACT_ATOMS: atom_id res chain seq x y z
N MET A 1 -1.17 21.42 -5.36
CA MET A 1 -1.12 19.95 -5.27
C MET A 1 0.18 19.62 -4.59
N LYS A 2 0.14 18.96 -3.43
CA LYS A 2 1.36 18.44 -2.82
C LYS A 2 1.93 17.40 -3.76
N THR A 3 3.20 17.50 -4.12
CA THR A 3 3.82 16.52 -5.01
C THR A 3 3.94 15.16 -4.30
N PHE A 4 3.94 14.04 -5.05
CA PHE A 4 4.21 12.70 -4.50
C PHE A 4 5.49 12.65 -3.64
N LYS A 5 6.47 13.50 -3.96
CA LYS A 5 7.72 13.69 -3.21
C LYS A 5 7.48 14.29 -1.83
N GLU A 6 6.65 15.32 -1.70
CA GLU A 6 6.31 15.91 -0.39
C GLU A 6 5.63 14.91 0.55
N LYS A 7 4.78 14.03 0.00
CA LYS A 7 4.13 12.96 0.77
C LYS A 7 5.14 11.88 1.17
N ALA A 8 6.04 11.50 0.25
CA ALA A 8 7.16 10.60 0.56
C ALA A 8 8.08 11.19 1.65
N ASP A 9 8.38 12.50 1.59
CA ASP A 9 9.17 13.20 2.61
C ASP A 9 8.45 13.27 3.97
N LEU A 10 7.13 13.45 3.96
CA LEU A 10 6.32 13.41 5.17
C LEU A 10 6.34 12.02 5.82
N ILE A 11 6.15 10.95 5.03
CA ILE A 11 6.25 9.57 5.51
C ILE A 11 7.67 9.27 6.00
N TRP A 12 8.68 9.73 5.26
CA TRP A 12 10.08 9.52 5.60
C TRP A 12 10.46 10.11 6.95
N ARG A 13 9.86 11.25 7.36
CA ARG A 13 10.10 11.84 8.69
C ARG A 13 9.71 10.91 9.84
N VAL A 14 8.75 10.01 9.65
CA VAL A 14 8.39 9.02 10.66
C VAL A 14 9.54 8.03 10.91
N ALA A 15 10.39 7.80 9.90
CA ALA A 15 11.57 6.94 10.05
C ALA A 15 12.60 7.49 11.05
N ASP A 16 12.59 8.80 11.32
CA ASP A 16 13.47 9.39 12.33
C ASP A 16 13.17 8.89 13.75
N LEU A 17 11.92 8.47 14.03
CA LEU A 17 11.55 7.84 15.29
C LEU A 17 12.28 6.52 15.53
N LEU A 18 12.65 5.80 14.45
CA LEU A 18 13.30 4.49 14.53
C LEU A 18 14.81 4.60 14.79
N ARG A 19 15.35 5.81 14.84
CA ARG A 19 16.78 6.05 15.00
C ARG A 19 17.26 5.64 16.38
N GLY A 20 18.20 4.70 16.41
CA GLY A 20 18.79 4.15 17.63
C GLY A 20 18.27 2.74 17.93
N ASP A 21 16.98 2.50 17.73
CA ASP A 21 16.35 1.19 17.92
C ASP A 21 16.49 0.29 16.69
N TYR A 22 16.61 0.89 15.50
CA TYR A 22 16.78 0.19 14.23
C TYR A 22 18.05 0.61 13.49
N LYS A 23 18.58 -0.31 12.68
CA LYS A 23 19.56 0.03 11.64
C LYS A 23 18.83 0.76 10.52
N GLN A 24 19.50 1.72 9.87
CA GLN A 24 18.90 2.48 8.76
C GLN A 24 18.39 1.57 7.63
N SER A 25 19.11 0.48 7.33
CA SER A 25 18.69 -0.54 6.36
C SER A 25 17.39 -1.26 6.73
N ASP A 26 17.02 -1.29 8.01
CA ASP A 26 15.82 -1.95 8.50
C ASP A 26 14.60 -1.02 8.59
N TYR A 27 14.76 0.30 8.42
CA TYR A 27 13.64 1.25 8.54
C TYR A 27 12.51 0.92 7.55
N GLY A 28 12.85 0.47 6.34
CA GLY A 28 11.87 0.06 5.34
C GLY A 28 10.93 -1.06 5.80
N LYS A 29 11.38 -1.94 6.72
CA LYS A 29 10.56 -3.03 7.27
C LYS A 29 9.39 -2.54 8.13
N VAL A 30 9.47 -1.30 8.62
CA VAL A 30 8.40 -0.66 9.40
C VAL A 30 7.64 0.34 8.54
N ILE A 31 8.36 1.22 7.84
CA ILE A 31 7.77 2.36 7.14
C ILE A 31 6.94 1.94 5.93
N LEU A 32 7.39 0.94 5.16
CA LEU A 32 6.65 0.46 3.99
C LEU A 32 5.30 -0.19 4.35
N PRO A 33 5.22 -1.19 5.25
CA PRO A 33 3.92 -1.76 5.63
C PRO A 33 3.00 -0.72 6.31
N MET A 34 3.54 0.17 7.15
CA MET A 34 2.73 1.25 7.75
C MET A 34 2.16 2.21 6.71
N THR A 35 2.92 2.52 5.66
CA THR A 35 2.45 3.35 4.53
C THR A 35 1.28 2.68 3.80
N VAL A 36 1.39 1.37 3.54
CA VAL A 36 0.31 0.59 2.91
C VAL A 36 -0.92 0.59 3.81
N LEU A 37 -0.77 0.24 5.09
CA LEU A 37 -1.87 0.22 6.06
C LEU A 37 -2.57 1.58 6.15
N ARG A 38 -1.80 2.67 6.20
CA ARG A 38 -2.36 4.01 6.28
C ARG A 38 -3.10 4.42 5.01
N ARG A 39 -2.60 4.04 3.83
CA ARG A 39 -3.31 4.28 2.57
C ARG A 39 -4.62 3.51 2.54
N LEU A 40 -4.63 2.23 2.92
CA LEU A 40 -5.84 1.39 2.96
C LEU A 40 -6.87 1.98 3.94
N ASP A 41 -6.44 2.43 5.12
CA ASP A 41 -7.29 3.12 6.09
C ASP A 41 -7.93 4.39 5.50
N CYS A 42 -7.13 5.25 4.87
CA CYS A 42 -7.60 6.51 4.29
C CYS A 42 -8.66 6.31 3.19
N VAL A 43 -8.44 5.38 2.27
CA VAL A 43 -9.37 5.15 1.14
C VAL A 43 -10.65 4.43 1.56
N LEU A 44 -10.60 3.60 2.61
CA LEU A 44 -11.78 2.92 3.15
C LEU A 44 -12.58 3.78 4.12
N ARG A 45 -12.02 4.86 4.67
CA ARG A 45 -12.70 5.74 5.64
C ARG A 45 -14.14 6.12 5.24
N PRO A 46 -14.45 6.52 3.99
CA PRO A 46 -15.81 6.89 3.60
C PRO A 46 -16.81 5.71 3.57
N THR A 47 -16.32 4.48 3.44
CA THR A 47 -17.16 3.29 3.24
C THR A 47 -17.13 2.33 4.43
N LYS A 48 -16.22 2.54 5.38
CA LYS A 48 -15.99 1.70 6.55
C LYS A 48 -17.26 1.41 7.35
N GLN A 49 -18.03 2.44 7.72
CA GLN A 49 -19.24 2.23 8.52
C GLN A 49 -20.26 1.36 7.77
N ARG A 50 -20.41 1.56 6.45
CA ARG A 50 -21.30 0.74 5.62
C ARG A 50 -20.86 -0.73 5.58
N VAL A 51 -19.55 -0.99 5.54
CA VAL A 51 -18.98 -2.35 5.60
C VAL A 51 -19.30 -2.99 6.95
N LEU A 52 -19.09 -2.27 8.05
CA LEU A 52 -19.37 -2.76 9.40
C LEU A 52 -20.87 -3.03 9.62
N ASP A 53 -21.75 -2.16 9.16
CA ASP A 53 -23.20 -2.34 9.26
C ASP A 53 -23.71 -3.52 8.41
N TYR A 54 -22.99 -3.85 7.34
CA TYR A 54 -23.33 -4.97 6.46
C TYR A 54 -22.72 -6.31 6.91
N LEU A 55 -21.64 -6.29 7.72
CA LEU A 55 -20.93 -7.47 8.18
C LEU A 55 -21.84 -8.55 8.82
N PRO A 56 -22.81 -8.21 9.70
CA PRO A 56 -23.71 -9.22 10.30
C PRO A 56 -24.56 -9.97 9.27
N LYS A 57 -24.85 -9.35 8.12
CA LYS A 57 -25.66 -9.97 7.04
C LYS A 57 -24.90 -11.04 6.27
N VAL A 58 -23.57 -11.04 6.36
CA VAL A 58 -22.68 -11.95 5.63
C VAL A 58 -21.85 -12.84 6.56
N GLU A 59 -22.10 -12.79 7.88
CA GLU A 59 -21.30 -13.48 8.88
C GLU A 59 -21.30 -15.00 8.70
N SER A 60 -22.45 -15.57 8.32
CA SER A 60 -22.64 -17.00 8.05
C SER A 60 -22.10 -17.47 6.70
N LEU A 61 -21.63 -16.56 5.83
CA LEU A 61 -21.05 -16.92 4.54
C LEU A 61 -19.62 -17.43 4.69
N LYS A 62 -19.18 -18.25 3.74
CA LYS A 62 -17.76 -18.59 3.58
C LYS A 62 -16.93 -17.32 3.36
N GLU A 63 -15.68 -17.30 3.82
CA GLU A 63 -14.81 -16.12 3.73
C GLU A 63 -14.69 -15.55 2.30
N SER A 64 -14.56 -16.38 1.27
CA SER A 64 -14.50 -15.90 -0.11
C SER A 64 -15.77 -15.18 -0.57
N ALA A 65 -16.94 -15.67 -0.18
CA ALA A 65 -18.22 -15.02 -0.49
C ALA A 65 -18.44 -13.75 0.35
N LYS A 66 -17.95 -13.75 1.60
CA LYS A 66 -17.93 -12.58 2.48
C LYS A 66 -17.07 -11.47 1.88
N ASP A 67 -15.86 -11.80 1.42
CA ASP A 67 -14.94 -10.86 0.76
C ASP A 67 -15.59 -10.23 -0.47
N ILE A 68 -16.19 -11.03 -1.36
CA ILE A 68 -16.90 -10.51 -2.56
C ILE A 68 -18.00 -9.53 -2.16
N ALA A 69 -18.82 -9.88 -1.17
CA ALA A 69 -19.94 -9.04 -0.74
C ALA A 69 -19.47 -7.73 -0.11
N LEU A 70 -18.49 -7.79 0.80
CA LEU A 70 -17.98 -6.61 1.52
C LEU A 70 -17.16 -5.70 0.61
N ASN A 71 -16.38 -6.25 -0.32
CA ASN A 71 -15.66 -5.49 -1.35
C ASN A 71 -16.64 -4.65 -2.19
N LYS A 72 -17.80 -5.22 -2.54
CA LYS A 72 -18.85 -4.51 -3.27
C LYS A 72 -19.42 -3.33 -2.48
N ILE A 73 -19.52 -3.44 -1.15
CA ILE A 73 -19.94 -2.33 -0.27
C ILE A 73 -18.82 -1.29 -0.11
N ALA A 74 -17.57 -1.75 0.02
CA ALA A 74 -16.39 -0.91 0.17
C ALA A 74 -16.10 -0.07 -1.08
N GLY A 75 -16.49 -0.56 -2.26
CA GLY A 75 -16.21 0.07 -3.56
C GLY A 75 -14.80 -0.21 -4.10
N PHE A 76 -14.09 -1.17 -3.48
CA PHE A 76 -12.73 -1.58 -3.86
C PHE A 76 -12.64 -3.11 -3.89
N ASN A 77 -11.56 -3.63 -4.46
CA ASN A 77 -11.25 -5.07 -4.47
C ASN A 77 -10.76 -5.60 -3.11
N PHE A 78 -10.95 -4.81 -2.05
CA PHE A 78 -10.62 -5.12 -0.67
C PHE A 78 -11.55 -4.34 0.27
N HIS A 79 -11.59 -4.75 1.52
CA HIS A 79 -12.33 -4.08 2.59
C HIS A 79 -11.59 -4.26 3.93
N ASN A 80 -12.06 -3.58 4.98
CA ASN A 80 -11.64 -3.84 6.35
C ASN A 80 -12.88 -3.97 7.25
N ARG A 81 -12.95 -5.07 8.01
CA ARG A 81 -14.03 -5.40 8.95
C ARG A 81 -13.67 -5.19 10.42
N SER A 82 -12.47 -4.70 10.71
CA SER A 82 -12.07 -4.35 12.07
C SER A 82 -12.84 -3.12 12.54
N GLN A 83 -13.16 -3.11 13.83
CA GLN A 83 -13.73 -1.93 14.48
C GLN A 83 -12.70 -0.80 14.61
N PHE A 84 -11.39 -1.11 14.54
CA PHE A 84 -10.30 -0.16 14.67
C PHE A 84 -9.98 0.53 13.34
N ASP A 85 -9.69 1.82 13.41
CA ASP A 85 -8.97 2.65 12.43
C ASP A 85 -7.81 3.30 13.18
N PHE A 86 -6.95 4.02 12.47
CA PHE A 86 -5.85 4.75 13.11
C PHE A 86 -6.31 5.69 14.23
N ASP A 87 -7.47 6.32 14.12
CA ASP A 87 -8.02 7.19 15.18
C ASP A 87 -8.35 6.40 16.46
N LYS A 88 -8.96 5.22 16.32
CA LYS A 88 -9.25 4.32 17.45
C LYS A 88 -8.02 3.60 17.98
N LEU A 89 -7.01 3.34 17.14
CA LEU A 89 -5.75 2.71 17.58
C LEU A 89 -5.02 3.63 18.56
N ILE A 90 -4.91 4.92 18.25
CA ILE A 90 -4.22 5.88 19.13
C ILE A 90 -5.04 6.23 20.39
N ALA A 91 -6.34 5.94 20.39
CA ALA A 91 -7.22 6.17 21.54
C ALA A 91 -7.02 5.15 22.68
N ASP A 92 -6.38 4.02 22.41
CA ASP A 92 -6.04 2.99 23.41
C ASP A 92 -4.56 2.57 23.31
N PRO A 93 -3.62 3.43 23.79
CA PRO A 93 -2.18 3.20 23.67
C PRO A 93 -1.71 1.91 24.35
N ASN A 94 -2.35 1.53 25.46
CA ASN A 94 -1.94 0.37 26.27
C ASN A 94 -2.13 -0.97 25.54
N ASN A 95 -3.00 -1.02 24.53
CA ASN A 95 -3.29 -2.25 23.76
C ASN A 95 -2.94 -2.07 22.28
N ILE A 96 -2.05 -1.14 21.94
CA ILE A 96 -1.86 -0.76 20.54
C ILE A 96 -1.41 -1.92 19.65
N ALA A 97 -0.51 -2.79 20.12
CA ALA A 97 -0.07 -3.95 19.36
C ALA A 97 -1.22 -4.93 19.06
N VAL A 98 -2.05 -5.24 20.06
CA VAL A 98 -3.22 -6.12 19.92
C VAL A 98 -4.25 -5.50 18.99
N ASN A 99 -4.53 -4.20 19.15
CA ASN A 99 -5.50 -3.48 18.34
C ASN A 99 -5.03 -3.33 16.89
N LEU A 100 -3.74 -3.08 16.66
CA LEU A 100 -3.14 -3.01 15.31
C LEU A 100 -3.19 -4.37 14.61
N ARG A 101 -2.91 -5.46 15.32
CA ARG A 101 -3.09 -6.82 14.78
C ARG A 101 -4.54 -7.10 14.45
N ASN A 102 -5.49 -6.67 15.28
CA ASN A 102 -6.91 -6.77 14.96
C ASN A 102 -7.26 -5.99 13.69
N PHE A 103 -6.72 -4.78 13.54
CA PHE A 103 -6.88 -3.96 12.34
C PHE A 103 -6.36 -4.67 11.09
N ILE A 104 -5.15 -5.24 11.15
CA ILE A 104 -4.53 -5.99 10.05
C ILE A 104 -5.36 -7.23 9.70
N ASN A 105 -5.76 -8.02 10.70
CA ASN A 105 -6.58 -9.22 10.54
C ASN A 105 -8.01 -8.93 10.04
N GLY A 106 -8.45 -7.68 10.16
CA GLY A 106 -9.72 -7.20 9.64
C GLY A 106 -9.73 -6.98 8.13
N PHE A 107 -8.59 -6.96 7.44
CA PHE A 107 -8.58 -6.82 5.98
C PHE A 107 -9.08 -8.08 5.26
N SER A 108 -9.58 -7.89 4.03
CA SER A 108 -9.86 -9.00 3.11
C SER A 108 -8.62 -9.85 2.87
N THR A 109 -8.81 -11.11 2.49
CA THR A 109 -7.72 -12.09 2.34
C THR A 109 -6.57 -11.54 1.50
N SER A 110 -6.89 -11.00 0.32
CA SER A 110 -5.90 -10.41 -0.61
C SER A 110 -5.11 -9.24 -0.02
N ALA A 111 -5.76 -8.35 0.75
CA ALA A 111 -5.10 -7.20 1.34
C ALA A 111 -4.26 -7.59 2.56
N ARG A 112 -4.70 -8.60 3.32
CA ARG A 112 -3.92 -9.15 4.43
C ARG A 112 -2.66 -9.85 3.95
N GLU A 113 -2.75 -10.66 2.90
CA GLU A 113 -1.60 -11.33 2.26
C GLU A 113 -0.50 -10.33 1.86
N ILE A 114 -0.87 -9.15 1.32
CA ILE A 114 0.10 -8.08 1.01
C ILE A 114 0.89 -7.65 2.23
N ILE A 115 0.22 -7.50 3.39
CA ILE A 115 0.88 -7.10 4.65
C ILE A 115 1.74 -8.24 5.20
N GLU A 116 1.30 -9.49 5.05
CA GLU A 116 2.05 -10.68 5.47
C GLU A 116 3.41 -10.78 4.74
N TYR A 117 3.50 -10.41 3.45
CA TYR A 117 4.77 -10.39 2.71
C TYR A 117 5.83 -9.43 3.29
N PHE A 118 5.43 -8.44 4.09
CA PHE A 118 6.37 -7.56 4.80
C PHE A 118 6.92 -8.18 6.09
N ASN A 119 6.39 -9.32 6.56
CA ASN A 119 6.67 -9.89 7.88
C ASN A 119 6.50 -8.84 8.99
N PHE A 120 5.43 -8.04 8.92
CA PHE A 120 5.26 -6.88 9.79
C PHE A 120 4.94 -7.26 11.24
N ASP A 121 4.39 -8.45 11.49
CA ASP A 121 4.06 -8.92 12.84
C ASP A 121 5.30 -8.97 13.76
N ASP A 122 6.44 -9.44 13.24
CA ASP A 122 7.74 -9.41 13.93
C ASP A 122 8.17 -7.99 14.29
N GLN A 123 7.85 -7.01 13.44
CA GLN A 123 8.17 -5.62 13.69
C GLN A 123 7.23 -5.01 14.74
N ILE A 124 5.96 -5.42 14.77
CA ILE A 124 5.01 -5.01 15.82
C ILE A 124 5.56 -5.44 17.18
N ASP A 125 6.01 -6.70 17.34
CA ASP A 125 6.61 -7.17 18.60
C ASP A 125 7.86 -6.38 19.00
N ARG A 126 8.72 -6.06 18.03
CA ARG A 126 9.94 -5.28 18.30
C ARG A 126 9.63 -3.82 18.66
N LEU A 127 8.57 -3.24 18.09
CA LEU A 127 8.16 -1.84 18.35
C LEU A 127 7.39 -1.69 19.67
N ASP A 128 6.73 -2.76 20.14
CA ASP A 128 5.93 -2.79 21.37
C ASP A 128 6.80 -2.90 22.65
N ASP A 129 8.03 -2.37 22.63
CA ASP A 129 8.87 -2.30 23.82
C ASP A 129 8.29 -1.26 24.82
N PRO A 130 7.88 -1.68 26.02
CA PRO A 130 7.31 -0.78 27.03
C PRO A 130 8.23 0.37 27.47
N LYS A 131 9.54 0.28 27.17
CA LYS A 131 10.52 1.32 27.51
C LYS A 131 10.54 2.48 26.51
N THR A 132 10.23 2.21 25.24
CA THR A 132 10.37 3.19 24.15
C THR A 132 9.02 3.72 23.70
N ASP A 133 7.94 2.95 23.88
CA ASP A 133 6.60 3.27 23.39
C ASP A 133 6.61 3.59 21.88
N LEU A 134 7.52 2.93 21.16
CA LEU A 134 7.86 3.28 19.80
C LEU A 134 6.71 2.96 18.84
N LEU A 135 6.01 1.84 19.06
CA LEU A 135 4.84 1.46 18.28
C LEU A 135 3.75 2.54 18.31
N PHE A 136 3.41 3.05 19.50
CA PHE A 136 2.42 4.12 19.64
C PHE A 136 2.80 5.38 18.89
N ARG A 137 4.06 5.81 19.03
CA ARG A 137 4.55 7.02 18.33
C ARG A 137 4.50 6.85 16.82
N VAL A 138 4.92 5.71 16.29
CA VAL A 138 4.87 5.43 14.85
C VAL A 138 3.43 5.43 14.35
N VAL A 139 2.51 4.72 15.01
CA VAL A 139 1.10 4.70 14.61
C VAL A 139 0.47 6.08 14.68
N LYS A 140 0.80 6.86 15.71
CA LYS A 140 0.34 8.24 15.88
C LYS A 140 0.83 9.15 14.76
N ASP A 141 2.13 9.14 14.45
CA ASP A 141 2.67 9.96 13.36
C ASP A 141 2.04 9.58 12.01
N PHE A 142 1.81 8.29 11.75
CA PHE A 142 1.09 7.85 10.54
C PHE A 142 -0.40 8.26 10.53
N GLN A 143 -1.06 8.33 11.69
CA GLN A 143 -2.45 8.77 11.80
C GLN A 143 -2.63 10.23 11.30
N GLU A 144 -1.61 11.08 11.47
CA GLU A 144 -1.63 12.48 11.01
C GLU A 144 -1.43 12.61 9.49
N ILE A 145 -0.91 11.57 8.82
CA ILE A 145 -0.66 11.59 7.38
C ILE A 145 -1.96 11.27 6.64
N ASP A 146 -2.55 12.26 5.96
CA ASP A 146 -3.65 12.00 5.04
C ASP A 146 -3.11 11.54 3.68
N LEU A 147 -3.51 10.33 3.27
CA LEU A 147 -3.20 9.77 1.96
C LEU A 147 -4.45 9.62 1.09
N SER A 148 -5.61 10.16 1.47
CA SER A 148 -6.86 10.01 0.69
C SER A 148 -6.90 10.88 -0.58
N ASP A 149 -6.13 11.97 -0.61
CA ASP A 149 -6.09 12.99 -1.66
C ASP A 149 -5.24 12.60 -2.89
N MET A 150 -4.66 11.39 -2.89
CA MET A 150 -3.75 10.91 -3.93
C MET A 150 -4.41 9.87 -4.83
N GLY A 151 -4.21 9.99 -6.14
CA GLY A 151 -4.58 8.95 -7.10
C GLY A 151 -3.72 7.69 -6.93
N SER A 152 -4.17 6.53 -7.44
CA SER A 152 -3.43 5.26 -7.33
C SER A 152 -2.02 5.33 -7.91
N MET A 153 -1.86 6.07 -9.03
CA MET A 153 -0.56 6.27 -9.66
C MET A 153 0.38 7.13 -8.83
N GLU A 154 -0.14 8.21 -8.26
CA GLU A 154 0.65 9.11 -7.40
C GLU A 154 1.11 8.39 -6.14
N MET A 155 0.24 7.55 -5.56
CA MET A 155 0.59 6.67 -4.45
C MET A 155 1.68 5.66 -4.84
N GLY A 156 1.63 5.13 -6.07
CA GLY A 156 2.69 4.29 -6.63
C GLY A 156 4.04 5.00 -6.66
N TYR A 157 4.08 6.24 -7.17
CA TYR A 157 5.31 7.06 -7.15
C TYR A 157 5.79 7.35 -5.72
N THR A 158 4.89 7.66 -4.79
CA THR A 158 5.28 7.86 -3.38
C THR A 158 5.91 6.60 -2.79
N PHE A 159 5.34 5.43 -3.07
CA PHE A 159 5.89 4.16 -2.58
C PHE A 159 7.26 3.84 -3.21
N GLU A 160 7.43 4.09 -4.51
CA GLU A 160 8.70 3.93 -5.22
C GLU A 160 9.79 4.87 -4.70
N GLU A 161 9.46 6.13 -4.46
CA GLU A 161 10.41 7.07 -3.87
C GLU A 161 10.83 6.66 -2.45
N LEU A 162 9.93 6.07 -1.66
CA LEU A 162 10.28 5.52 -0.34
C LEU A 162 11.25 4.35 -0.48
N ILE A 163 10.98 3.39 -1.38
CA ILE A 163 11.89 2.28 -1.67
C ILE A 163 13.25 2.81 -2.11
N ARG A 164 13.29 3.78 -3.04
CA ARG A 164 14.54 4.38 -3.51
C ARG A 164 15.35 4.98 -2.36
N LYS A 165 14.71 5.78 -1.49
CA LYS A 165 15.37 6.39 -0.33
C LYS A 165 15.93 5.34 0.64
N PHE A 166 15.22 4.23 0.87
CA PHE A 166 15.74 3.15 1.72
C PHE A 166 16.93 2.43 1.07
N ALA A 167 16.89 2.16 -0.24
CA ALA A 167 17.99 1.54 -0.96
C ALA A 167 19.24 2.43 -1.00
N GLU A 168 19.07 3.74 -1.23
CA GLU A 168 20.17 4.72 -1.16
C GLU A 168 20.83 4.77 0.22
N GLN A 169 20.05 4.55 1.30
CA GLN A 169 20.58 4.50 2.66
C GLN A 169 21.22 3.17 3.06
N SER A 170 20.76 2.04 2.50
CA SER A 170 21.34 0.72 2.79
C SER A 170 22.68 0.48 2.08
N ASN A 171 23.10 1.40 1.19
CA ASN A 171 24.28 1.26 0.34
C ASN A 171 24.24 -0.02 -0.54
N GLU A 172 23.05 -0.60 -0.70
CA GLU A 172 22.75 -1.64 -1.69
C GLU A 172 22.59 -0.96 -3.07
N THR A 173 22.85 -1.69 -4.14
CA THR A 173 22.84 -1.15 -5.52
C THR A 173 21.44 -0.64 -5.89
N ALA A 174 21.21 0.67 -5.70
CA ALA A 174 19.95 1.34 -6.01
C ALA A 174 19.45 1.12 -7.46
N GLY A 175 20.35 0.74 -8.38
CA GLY A 175 20.05 0.41 -9.78
C GLY A 175 19.43 -0.98 -10.02
N GLU A 176 19.41 -1.89 -9.04
CA GLU A 176 18.89 -3.26 -9.21
C GLU A 176 17.38 -3.38 -8.92
N HIS A 177 16.77 -2.38 -8.29
CA HIS A 177 15.40 -2.51 -7.75
C HIS A 177 14.31 -1.79 -8.56
N PHE A 178 14.66 -0.80 -9.38
CA PHE A 178 13.66 0.02 -10.05
C PHE A 178 14.12 0.59 -11.40
N THR A 179 13.21 0.57 -12.38
CA THR A 179 13.39 1.28 -13.65
C THR A 179 12.58 2.58 -13.61
N PRO A 180 13.19 3.77 -13.83
CA PRO A 180 12.47 5.04 -13.82
C PRO A 180 11.24 5.02 -14.73
N ARG A 181 10.14 5.64 -14.30
CA ARG A 181 8.84 5.50 -14.98
C ARG A 181 8.82 6.15 -16.35
N GLU A 182 9.64 7.16 -16.58
CA GLU A 182 9.88 7.76 -17.89
C GLU A 182 10.57 6.77 -18.84
N VAL A 183 11.53 6.00 -18.34
CA VAL A 183 12.21 4.94 -19.10
C VAL A 183 11.22 3.82 -19.40
N ILE A 184 10.43 3.39 -18.41
CA ILE A 184 9.37 2.41 -18.62
C ILE A 184 8.38 2.90 -19.68
N ARG A 185 7.95 4.16 -19.62
CA ARG A 185 7.01 4.74 -20.59
C ARG A 185 7.60 4.74 -22.00
N LEU A 186 8.89 5.04 -22.14
CA LEU A 186 9.58 4.90 -23.42
C LEU A 186 9.59 3.46 -23.91
N MET A 187 9.93 2.49 -23.05
CA MET A 187 9.95 1.07 -23.40
C MET A 187 8.56 0.58 -23.83
N VAL A 188 7.51 0.95 -23.10
CA VAL A 188 6.10 0.65 -23.42
C VAL A 188 5.69 1.28 -24.75
N ASN A 189 6.05 2.55 -24.99
CA ASN A 189 5.77 3.22 -26.26
C ASN A 189 6.42 2.49 -27.44
N VAL A 190 7.68 2.06 -27.29
CA VAL A 190 8.41 1.31 -28.33
C VAL A 190 7.78 -0.06 -28.54
N LEU A 191 7.41 -0.76 -27.46
CA LEU A 191 6.79 -2.08 -27.53
C LEU A 191 5.46 -2.06 -28.30
N PHE A 192 4.64 -1.03 -28.11
CA PHE A 192 3.30 -0.95 -28.68
C PHE A 192 3.19 -0.12 -29.97
N ILE A 193 4.29 0.47 -30.49
CA ILE A 193 4.23 1.43 -31.59
C ILE A 193 3.60 0.86 -32.87
N GLU A 194 3.93 -0.39 -33.21
CA GLU A 194 3.43 -1.09 -34.41
C GLU A 194 2.06 -1.75 -34.19
N ASP A 195 1.66 -1.94 -32.93
CA ASP A 195 0.45 -2.69 -32.57
C ASP A 195 -0.74 -1.77 -32.22
N LYS A 196 -0.62 -0.44 -32.39
CA LYS A 196 -1.71 0.50 -32.03
C LYS A 196 -3.06 0.17 -32.67
N ASP A 197 -3.06 -0.19 -33.94
CA ASP A 197 -4.29 -0.48 -34.68
C ASP A 197 -4.97 -1.76 -34.16
N ILE A 198 -4.22 -2.77 -33.76
CA ILE A 198 -4.78 -4.01 -33.21
C ILE A 198 -5.22 -3.85 -31.75
N LEU A 199 -4.57 -2.96 -30.99
CA LEU A 199 -4.87 -2.68 -29.57
C LEU A 199 -6.09 -1.78 -29.36
N THR A 200 -6.63 -1.19 -30.43
CA THR A 200 -7.83 -0.35 -30.40
C THR A 200 -9.07 -1.04 -30.97
N GLN A 201 -8.93 -2.29 -31.41
CA GLN A 201 -10.05 -3.10 -31.91
C GLN A 201 -10.86 -3.73 -30.78
N GLU A 202 -12.18 -3.61 -30.86
CA GLU A 202 -13.10 -4.20 -29.90
C GLU A 202 -12.99 -5.73 -29.88
N GLY A 203 -13.00 -6.32 -28.68
CA GLY A 203 -12.98 -7.77 -28.49
C GLY A 203 -11.59 -8.42 -28.63
N ILE A 204 -10.54 -7.65 -28.94
CA ILE A 204 -9.18 -8.16 -28.98
C ILE A 204 -8.59 -8.23 -27.57
N VAL A 205 -8.07 -9.40 -27.20
CA VAL A 205 -7.35 -9.63 -25.94
C VAL A 205 -5.89 -9.94 -26.26
N LYS A 206 -4.97 -9.25 -25.58
CA LYS A 206 -3.52 -9.46 -25.69
C LYS A 206 -2.92 -9.67 -24.31
N THR A 207 -1.84 -10.46 -24.27
CA THR A 207 -1.11 -10.76 -23.03
C THR A 207 0.17 -9.93 -22.99
N LEU A 208 0.41 -9.25 -21.88
CA LEU A 208 1.67 -8.54 -21.60
C LEU A 208 2.46 -9.36 -20.57
N TYR A 209 3.74 -9.63 -20.85
CA TYR A 209 4.62 -10.42 -19.99
C TYR A 209 5.92 -9.68 -19.71
N ASP A 210 6.30 -9.63 -18.43
CA ASP A 210 7.58 -9.12 -17.97
C ASP A 210 8.24 -10.21 -17.09
N PRO A 211 9.31 -10.87 -17.57
CA PRO A 211 9.95 -11.98 -16.86
C PRO A 211 10.72 -11.54 -15.59
N ALA A 212 10.92 -10.23 -15.38
CA ALA A 212 11.69 -9.68 -14.28
C ALA A 212 11.02 -8.43 -13.70
N CYS A 213 9.70 -8.53 -13.48
CA CYS A 213 8.86 -7.34 -13.29
C CYS A 213 9.13 -6.48 -12.06
N GLY A 214 9.91 -6.95 -11.08
CA GLY A 214 10.24 -6.18 -9.88
C GLY A 214 8.99 -5.61 -9.20
N THR A 215 8.88 -4.27 -9.13
CA THR A 215 7.70 -3.56 -8.59
C THR A 215 6.47 -3.58 -9.50
N GLY A 216 6.51 -4.28 -10.65
CA GLY A 216 5.43 -4.32 -11.64
C GLY A 216 5.29 -3.04 -12.46
N GLY A 217 6.33 -2.19 -12.46
CA GLY A 217 6.29 -0.88 -13.11
C GLY A 217 5.96 -0.94 -14.60
N MET A 218 6.58 -1.87 -15.34
CA MET A 218 6.35 -2.03 -16.78
C MET A 218 4.92 -2.45 -17.10
N LEU A 219 4.38 -3.40 -16.34
CA LEU A 219 3.02 -3.90 -16.51
C LEU A 219 1.98 -2.80 -16.23
N SER A 220 2.20 -2.01 -15.17
CA SER A 220 1.28 -0.93 -14.78
C SER A 220 1.23 0.19 -15.83
N ILE A 221 2.39 0.59 -16.37
CA ILE A 221 2.44 1.62 -17.43
C ILE A 221 1.91 1.06 -18.76
N GLY A 222 2.13 -0.22 -19.03
CA GLY A 222 1.53 -0.90 -20.18
C GLY A 222 0.01 -0.89 -20.13
N GLU A 223 -0.59 -1.24 -18.99
CA GLU A 223 -2.04 -1.17 -18.78
C GLU A 223 -2.57 0.26 -18.96
N GLN A 224 -1.89 1.25 -18.37
CA GLN A 224 -2.25 2.65 -18.51
C GLN A 224 -2.21 3.11 -19.97
N TYR A 225 -1.15 2.75 -20.71
CA TYR A 225 -1.00 3.11 -22.11
C TYR A 225 -2.16 2.58 -22.96
N VAL A 226 -2.56 1.31 -22.75
CA VAL A 226 -3.69 0.71 -23.46
C VAL A 226 -5.02 1.41 -23.11
N LYS A 227 -5.22 1.80 -21.84
CA LYS A 227 -6.41 2.58 -21.43
C LYS A 227 -6.44 3.96 -22.08
N GLU A 228 -5.30 4.63 -22.21
CA GLU A 228 -5.22 5.93 -22.88
C GLU A 228 -5.51 5.86 -24.39
N LEU A 229 -5.20 4.72 -25.03
CA LEU A 229 -5.58 4.46 -26.42
C LEU A 229 -7.07 4.15 -26.58
N ASN A 230 -7.77 3.75 -25.51
CA ASN A 230 -9.16 3.32 -25.50
C ASN A 230 -9.99 4.08 -24.43
N PRO A 231 -10.24 5.39 -24.62
CA PRO A 231 -10.92 6.25 -23.65
C PRO A 231 -12.41 5.96 -23.45
#